data_AF-A0A482X622-F1
#
_entry.id   AF-A0A482X622-F1
#
_cell.length_a   1.000
_cell.length_b   1.000
_cell.length_c   1.000
_cell.angle_alpha   90.00
_cell.angle_beta   90.00
_cell.angle_gamma   90.00
#
_symmetry.space_group_name_H-M   'P 1'
#
loop_
_entity.id
_entity.type
_entity.pdbx_description
1 polymer ?
#
loop_
_entity_poly.entity_id
_entity_poly.type
_entity_poly.pdbx_seq_one_letter_code
_entity_poly.pdbx_strand_id
1 'polypeptide(L)'
;NKYSESKSTLSFCIPGFQVYNVNSKKYSKFGKDYGKQLNATGVYEALKLFFNHESGASKYILPLVIKHLKTVSDWFKKQRIFHIYSSSILIAYDAAVLQQLNVPDFESHADNQLGQKPWYCVTLIDFAHIVPANGELDFNYITGIDSLINVLGNIQSS
;
A
#
# COMPACT_ATOMS: atom_id res chain seq x y z
N ASN A 1 -8.79 -9.33 -20.57
CA ASN A 1 -9.09 -9.07 -19.14
C ASN A 1 -8.17 -7.95 -18.65
N LYS A 2 -8.67 -6.92 -17.95
CA LYS A 2 -7.79 -5.82 -17.46
C LYS A 2 -6.92 -6.33 -16.30
N TYR A 3 -5.63 -5.95 -16.26
CA TYR A 3 -4.67 -6.34 -15.21
C TYR A 3 -4.45 -7.86 -15.08
N SER A 4 -4.51 -8.60 -16.19
CA SER A 4 -4.58 -10.07 -16.17
C SER A 4 -3.41 -10.74 -15.47
N GLU A 5 -2.19 -10.27 -15.69
CA GLU A 5 -0.98 -10.94 -15.20
C GLU A 5 -0.75 -10.71 -13.69
N SER A 6 -0.75 -9.45 -13.23
CA SER A 6 -0.64 -9.15 -11.80
C SER A 6 -1.80 -9.72 -10.98
N LYS A 7 -3.04 -9.70 -11.49
CA LYS A 7 -4.17 -10.32 -10.79
C LYS A 7 -4.07 -11.83 -10.74
N SER A 8 -3.58 -12.49 -11.80
CA SER A 8 -3.43 -13.95 -11.79
C SER A 8 -2.36 -14.43 -10.81
N THR A 9 -1.29 -13.64 -10.61
CA THR A 9 -0.16 -14.04 -9.78
C THR A 9 -0.29 -13.55 -8.34
N LEU A 10 -0.75 -12.31 -8.14
CA LEU A 10 -0.74 -11.64 -6.84
C LEU A 10 -2.14 -11.40 -6.26
N SER A 11 -3.22 -11.71 -6.98
CA SER A 11 -4.60 -11.45 -6.53
C SER A 11 -4.94 -9.98 -6.23
N PHE A 12 -4.06 -9.04 -6.58
CA PHE A 12 -4.32 -7.59 -6.57
C PHE A 12 -3.68 -6.93 -7.80
N CYS A 13 -3.99 -5.66 -8.03
CA CYS A 13 -3.35 -4.84 -9.06
C CYS A 13 -3.16 -3.40 -8.58
N ILE A 14 -2.23 -2.66 -9.20
CA ILE A 14 -2.03 -1.24 -8.95
C ILE A 14 -2.78 -0.44 -10.02
N PRO A 15 -3.92 0.21 -9.72
CA PRO A 15 -4.66 0.98 -10.72
C PRO A 15 -3.96 2.29 -11.09
N GLY A 16 -3.05 2.77 -10.24
CA GLY A 16 -2.25 3.96 -10.44
C GLY A 16 -1.68 4.46 -9.11
N PHE A 17 -0.68 5.32 -9.18
CA PHE A 17 -0.10 5.98 -8.02
C PHE A 17 0.55 7.30 -8.41
N GLN A 18 0.80 8.12 -7.40
CA GLN A 18 1.57 9.35 -7.50
C GLN A 18 2.65 9.28 -6.44
N VAL A 19 3.86 9.71 -6.79
CA VAL A 19 4.99 9.64 -5.87
C VAL A 19 5.87 10.87 -6.02
N TYR A 20 6.27 11.43 -4.88
CA TYR A 20 7.37 12.36 -4.80
C TYR A 20 8.63 11.60 -4.41
N ASN A 21 9.63 11.59 -5.29
CA ASN A 21 10.89 10.91 -5.04
C ASN A 21 11.78 11.81 -4.16
N VAL A 22 12.06 11.36 -2.93
CA VAL A 22 12.75 12.18 -1.92
C VAL A 22 14.21 12.47 -2.25
N ASN A 23 14.86 11.65 -3.10
CA ASN A 23 16.23 11.90 -3.54
C ASN A 23 16.26 12.92 -4.68
N SER A 24 15.55 12.63 -5.77
CA SER A 24 15.56 13.45 -6.99
C SER A 24 14.69 14.71 -6.90
N LYS A 25 13.86 14.84 -5.86
CA LYS A 25 12.91 15.94 -5.65
C LYS A 25 11.87 16.07 -6.78
N LYS A 26 11.59 14.97 -7.48
CA LYS A 26 10.68 14.91 -8.63
C LYS A 26 9.37 14.24 -8.27
N TYR A 27 8.29 14.82 -8.77
CA TYR A 27 6.97 14.22 -8.76
C TYR A 27 6.73 13.40 -10.03
N SER A 28 6.15 12.21 -9.88
CA SER A 28 5.76 11.32 -10.97
C SER A 28 4.34 10.80 -10.75
N LYS A 29 3.58 10.65 -11.85
CA LYS A 29 2.22 10.10 -11.84
C LYS A 29 2.12 8.93 -12.81
N PHE A 30 1.62 7.81 -12.30
CA PHE A 30 1.42 6.59 -13.05
C PHE A 30 -0.07 6.23 -13.04
N GLY A 31 -0.67 6.15 -14.23
CA GLY A 31 -2.10 5.91 -14.39
C GLY A 31 -2.46 4.46 -14.63
N LYS A 32 -3.72 4.24 -15.02
CA LYS A 32 -4.28 2.92 -15.30
C LYS A 32 -3.52 2.16 -16.38
N ASP A 33 -3.02 2.85 -17.40
CA ASP A 33 -2.33 2.20 -18.51
C ASP A 33 -0.96 1.66 -18.11
N TYR A 34 -0.25 2.36 -17.22
CA TYR A 34 0.94 1.82 -16.56
C TYR A 34 0.59 0.59 -15.73
N GLY A 35 -0.41 0.69 -14.86
CA GLY A 35 -0.81 -0.40 -13.98
C GLY A 35 -1.24 -1.69 -14.70
N LYS A 36 -1.90 -1.57 -15.85
CA LYS A 36 -2.32 -2.72 -16.67
C LYS A 36 -1.16 -3.51 -17.27
N GLN A 37 0.01 -2.89 -17.41
CA GLN A 37 1.21 -3.48 -17.99
C GLN A 37 2.09 -4.19 -16.94
N LEU A 38 1.76 -4.06 -15.64
CA LEU A 38 2.58 -4.65 -14.58
C LEU A 38 2.35 -6.15 -14.45
N ASN A 39 3.45 -6.89 -14.56
CA ASN A 39 3.60 -8.25 -14.07
C ASN A 39 4.04 -8.27 -12.60
N ALA A 40 4.33 -9.45 -12.04
CA ALA A 40 4.72 -9.58 -10.63
C ALA A 40 5.97 -8.76 -10.28
N THR A 41 7.01 -8.80 -11.13
CA THR A 41 8.22 -8.00 -10.96
C THR A 41 7.92 -6.50 -11.06
N GLY A 42 7.13 -6.10 -12.05
CA GLY A 42 6.72 -4.70 -12.22
C GLY A 42 5.94 -4.16 -11.02
N VAL A 43 5.11 -4.98 -10.38
CA VAL A 43 4.42 -4.61 -9.13
C VAL A 43 5.43 -4.38 -8.00
N TYR A 44 6.43 -5.25 -7.86
CA TYR A 44 7.48 -5.09 -6.85
C TYR A 44 8.26 -3.78 -7.05
N GLU A 45 8.70 -3.49 -8.28
CA GLU A 45 9.39 -2.26 -8.63
C GLU A 45 8.51 -1.01 -8.45
N ALA A 46 7.23 -1.09 -8.82
CA ALA A 46 6.29 0.01 -8.62
C ALA A 46 6.09 0.34 -7.13
N LEU A 47 6.04 -0.68 -6.27
CA LEU A 47 5.93 -0.49 -4.82
C LEU A 47 7.24 0.03 -4.22
N LYS A 48 8.40 -0.47 -4.65
CA LYS A 48 9.71 0.09 -4.26
C LYS A 48 9.81 1.57 -4.61
N LEU A 49 9.39 1.94 -5.83
CA LEU A 49 9.34 3.32 -6.27
C LEU A 49 8.36 4.14 -5.41
N PHE A 50 7.13 3.64 -5.21
CA PHE A 50 6.11 4.33 -4.43
C PHE A 50 6.54 4.57 -2.98
N PHE A 51 7.25 3.65 -2.34
CA PHE A 51 7.71 3.79 -0.95
C PHE A 51 9.11 4.40 -0.81
N ASN A 52 9.68 4.96 -1.89
CA ASN A 52 11.02 5.58 -1.87
C ASN A 52 12.11 4.61 -1.35
N HIS A 53 12.03 3.33 -1.70
CA HIS A 53 12.90 2.29 -1.15
C HIS A 53 14.40 2.54 -1.41
N GLU A 54 14.78 2.91 -2.63
CA GLU A 54 16.18 3.19 -3.01
C GLU A 54 16.81 4.37 -2.24
N SER A 55 16.01 5.17 -1.54
CA SER A 55 16.53 6.25 -0.67
C SER A 55 16.80 5.81 0.77
N GLY A 56 16.44 4.56 1.13
CA GLY A 56 16.41 4.08 2.51
C GLY A 56 15.19 4.54 3.30
N ALA A 57 14.40 5.49 2.79
CA ALA A 57 13.27 6.07 3.52
C ALA A 57 12.13 5.07 3.76
N SER A 58 12.01 4.00 2.97
CA SER A 58 10.94 3.01 3.12
C SER A 58 10.91 2.37 4.52
N LYS A 59 12.05 2.31 5.23
CA LYS A 59 12.16 1.75 6.59
C LYS A 59 11.28 2.47 7.61
N TYR A 60 10.92 3.73 7.38
CA TYR A 60 10.08 4.51 8.29
C TYR A 60 8.58 4.32 8.04
N ILE A 61 8.17 3.99 6.80
CA ILE A 61 6.75 3.92 6.41
C ILE A 61 6.25 2.49 6.23
N LEU A 62 7.07 1.56 5.74
CA LEU A 62 6.64 0.17 5.51
C LEU A 62 6.16 -0.53 6.78
N PRO A 63 6.83 -0.43 7.96
CA PRO A 63 6.34 -1.07 9.17
C PRO A 63 4.94 -0.59 9.58
N LEU A 64 4.67 0.71 9.41
CA LEU A 64 3.42 1.35 9.76
C LEU A 64 2.28 0.92 8.83
N VAL A 65 2.54 0.89 7.53
CA VAL A 65 1.58 0.46 6.50
C VAL A 65 1.29 -1.03 6.64
N ILE A 66 2.31 -1.88 6.78
CA ILE A 66 2.15 -3.33 6.96
C ILE A 66 1.33 -3.63 8.22
N LYS A 67 1.60 -2.93 9.34
CA LYS A 67 0.81 -3.08 10.57
C LYS A 67 -0.67 -2.77 10.34
N HIS A 68 -0.98 -1.66 9.64
CA HIS A 68 -2.37 -1.29 9.34
C HIS A 68 -3.02 -2.31 8.40
N LEU A 69 -2.34 -2.74 7.34
CA LEU A 69 -2.85 -3.77 6.43
C LEU A 69 -3.14 -5.09 7.14
N LYS A 70 -2.32 -5.48 8.12
CA LYS A 70 -2.59 -6.66 8.97
C LYS A 70 -3.88 -6.50 9.78
N THR A 71 -4.14 -5.32 10.35
CA THR A 71 -5.42 -5.04 11.03
C THR A 71 -6.62 -5.15 10.10
N VAL A 72 -6.49 -4.65 8.86
CA VAL A 72 -7.53 -4.82 7.83
C VAL A 72 -7.71 -6.29 7.47
N SER A 73 -6.63 -7.04 7.23
CA SER A 73 -6.66 -8.48 6.95
C SER A 73 -7.33 -9.27 8.08
N ASP A 74 -7.00 -8.97 9.33
CA ASP A 74 -7.61 -9.59 10.52
C ASP A 74 -9.11 -9.31 10.59
N TRP A 75 -9.56 -8.11 10.20
CA TRP A 75 -10.99 -7.79 10.11
C TRP A 75 -11.67 -8.64 9.04
N PHE A 76 -11.11 -8.73 7.83
CA PHE A 76 -11.67 -9.57 6.76
C PHE A 76 -11.71 -11.06 7.12
N LYS A 77 -10.73 -11.56 7.88
CA LYS A 77 -10.69 -12.94 8.39
C LYS A 77 -11.78 -13.23 9.44
N LYS A 78 -12.38 -12.21 10.06
CA LYS A 78 -13.40 -12.34 11.12
C LYS A 78 -14.81 -11.95 10.68
N GLN A 79 -14.93 -10.90 9.89
CA GLN A 79 -16.23 -10.43 9.40
C GLN A 79 -16.85 -11.48 8.47
N ARG A 80 -18.18 -11.56 8.47
CA ARG A 80 -18.98 -12.46 7.61
C ARG A 80 -20.23 -11.76 7.06
N ILE A 81 -20.19 -10.42 7.04
CA ILE A 81 -21.35 -9.57 6.77
C ILE A 81 -21.29 -9.09 5.31
N PHE A 82 -20.10 -8.76 4.82
CA PHE A 82 -19.91 -8.14 3.51
C PHE A 82 -18.93 -8.92 2.64
N HIS A 83 -19.29 -9.11 1.38
CA HIS A 83 -18.32 -9.31 0.31
C HIS A 83 -18.12 -7.96 -0.38
N ILE A 84 -16.87 -7.55 -0.56
CA ILE A 84 -16.50 -6.24 -1.09
C ILE A 84 -15.77 -6.45 -2.42
N TYR A 85 -16.46 -6.16 -3.52
CA TYR A 85 -15.89 -6.32 -4.85
C TYR A 85 -15.43 -4.99 -5.45
N SER A 86 -14.37 -5.05 -6.25
CA SER A 86 -13.86 -3.91 -7.03
C SER A 86 -13.54 -2.66 -6.19
N SER A 87 -13.29 -2.82 -4.90
CA SER A 87 -12.78 -1.77 -4.02
C SER A 87 -11.28 -1.60 -4.15
N SER A 88 -10.76 -0.49 -3.61
CA SER A 88 -9.32 -0.22 -3.56
C SER A 88 -8.85 0.00 -2.13
N ILE A 89 -7.59 -0.33 -1.88
CA ILE A 89 -6.86 0.20 -0.71
C ILE A 89 -6.12 1.45 -1.17
N LEU A 90 -6.44 2.59 -0.58
CA LEU A 90 -5.70 3.83 -0.74
C LEU A 90 -4.62 3.92 0.33
N ILE A 91 -3.37 4.04 -0.11
CA ILE A 91 -2.22 4.33 0.75
C ILE A 91 -1.71 5.71 0.38
N ALA A 92 -1.55 6.58 1.37
CA ALA A 92 -0.94 7.89 1.19
C ALA A 92 -0.03 8.22 2.37
N TYR A 93 1.01 9.01 2.12
CA TYR A 93 1.90 9.51 3.15
C TYR A 93 2.46 10.88 2.76
N ASP A 94 2.84 11.67 3.76
CA ASP A 94 3.47 12.96 3.57
C ASP A 94 4.95 12.77 3.24
N ALA A 95 5.33 13.09 1.99
CA ALA A 95 6.69 12.93 1.52
C ALA A 95 7.67 13.91 2.20
N ALA A 96 7.22 15.06 2.69
CA ALA A 96 8.06 15.99 3.43
C ALA A 96 8.41 15.42 4.81
N VAL A 97 7.45 14.79 5.49
CA VAL A 97 7.69 14.05 6.74
C VAL A 97 8.64 12.87 6.48
N LEU A 98 8.38 12.08 5.43
CA LEU A 98 9.24 10.96 5.07
C LEU A 98 10.69 11.41 4.77
N GLN A 99 10.85 12.56 4.12
CA GLN A 99 12.16 13.16 3.88
C GLN A 99 12.84 13.58 5.19
N GLN A 100 12.13 14.21 6.12
CA GLN A 100 12.70 14.65 7.41
C GLN A 100 13.20 13.47 8.24
N LEU A 101 12.43 12.37 8.29
CA LEU A 101 12.82 11.15 8.97
C LEU A 101 14.08 10.50 8.38
N ASN A 102 14.34 10.70 7.08
CA ASN A 102 15.49 10.13 6.39
C ASN A 102 16.77 10.98 6.51
N VAL A 103 16.79 12.02 7.35
CA VAL A 103 17.97 12.84 7.63
C VAL A 103 18.72 12.26 8.85
N PRO A 104 20.06 12.01 8.77
CA PRO A 104 20.83 11.34 9.81
C PRO A 104 20.76 11.95 11.22
N ASP A 105 20.52 13.26 11.33
CA ASP A 105 20.58 14.00 12.60
C ASP A 105 19.19 14.30 13.22
N PHE A 106 18.09 13.80 12.63
CA PHE A 106 16.72 14.11 13.06
C PHE A 106 16.18 13.21 14.18
N GLU A 107 16.94 12.19 14.61
CA GLU A 107 16.50 11.18 15.58
C GLU A 107 16.20 11.73 16.99
N SER A 108 16.64 12.95 17.33
CA SER A 108 16.52 13.48 18.69
C SER A 108 15.24 14.27 18.99
N HIS A 109 14.48 14.76 17.99
CA HIS A 109 13.36 15.70 18.23
C HIS A 109 12.06 15.39 17.47
N ALA A 110 12.03 14.35 16.62
CA ALA A 110 10.87 14.01 15.79
C ALA A 110 9.63 13.56 16.58
N ASP A 111 9.84 12.97 17.77
CA ASP A 111 8.80 12.29 18.55
C ASP A 111 7.69 13.26 19.05
N ASN A 112 8.03 14.54 19.25
CA ASN A 112 7.11 15.54 19.78
C ASN A 112 6.27 16.28 18.73
N GLN A 113 6.64 16.27 17.43
CA GLN A 113 5.88 16.98 16.38
C GLN A 113 5.13 16.06 15.40
N LEU A 114 5.62 14.85 15.13
CA LEU A 114 4.88 13.86 14.34
C LEU A 114 3.62 13.33 15.05
N GLY A 115 3.55 13.45 16.38
CA GLY A 115 2.49 12.86 17.20
C GLY A 115 1.12 13.53 17.09
N GLN A 116 1.00 14.72 16.49
CA GLN A 116 -0.26 15.50 16.51
C GLN A 116 -1.17 15.30 15.28
N LYS A 117 -0.64 14.80 14.15
CA LYS A 117 -1.43 14.56 12.93
C LYS A 117 -0.95 13.30 12.20
N PRO A 118 -1.85 12.41 11.73
CA PRO A 118 -1.43 11.27 10.94
C PRO A 118 -0.77 11.75 9.64
N TRP A 119 0.52 11.46 9.48
CA TRP A 119 1.30 11.75 8.27
C TRP A 119 1.21 10.63 7.22
N TYR A 120 0.44 9.58 7.49
CA TYR A 120 0.12 8.52 6.54
C TYR A 120 -1.30 7.99 6.78
N CYS A 121 -1.87 7.36 5.76
CA CYS A 121 -3.12 6.63 5.86
C CYS A 121 -3.12 5.35 5.02
N VAL A 122 -3.91 4.38 5.48
CA VAL A 122 -4.29 3.17 4.73
C VAL A 122 -5.80 3.09 4.91
N THR A 123 -6.56 3.12 3.82
CA THR A 123 -8.03 3.13 3.90
C THR A 123 -8.66 2.37 2.75
N LEU A 124 -9.86 1.83 2.99
CA LEU A 124 -10.66 1.21 1.95
C LEU A 124 -11.54 2.26 1.29
N ILE A 125 -11.61 2.22 -0.04
CA ILE A 125 -12.45 3.09 -0.86
C ILE A 125 -13.20 2.26 -1.91
N ASP A 126 -14.12 2.92 -2.62
CA ASP A 126 -14.89 2.36 -3.73
C ASP A 126 -15.83 1.20 -3.33
N PHE A 127 -16.85 1.52 -2.53
CA PHE A 127 -17.82 0.55 -1.99
C PHE A 127 -19.06 0.32 -2.88
N ALA A 128 -18.97 0.64 -4.17
CA ALA A 128 -20.12 0.57 -5.08
C ALA A 128 -20.65 -0.86 -5.30
N HIS A 129 -19.85 -1.88 -5.00
CA HIS A 129 -20.20 -3.30 -5.22
C HIS A 129 -20.05 -4.13 -3.93
N ILE A 130 -20.59 -3.64 -2.82
CA ILE A 130 -20.78 -4.43 -1.60
C ILE A 130 -22.03 -5.28 -1.73
N VAL A 131 -21.92 -6.56 -1.39
CA VAL A 131 -23.07 -7.47 -1.27
C VAL A 131 -23.03 -8.23 0.07
N PRO A 132 -24.17 -8.76 0.56
CA PRO A 132 -24.18 -9.61 1.74
C PRO A 132 -23.31 -10.86 1.55
N ALA A 133 -22.53 -11.19 2.58
CA ALA A 133 -21.69 -12.39 2.58
C ALA A 133 -22.41 -13.66 3.05
N ASN A 134 -23.62 -13.53 3.62
CA ASN A 134 -24.45 -14.66 4.07
C ASN A 134 -23.71 -15.65 5.01
N GLY A 135 -22.82 -15.15 5.88
CA GLY A 135 -22.06 -15.99 6.79
C GLY A 135 -20.72 -16.49 6.25
N GLU A 136 -20.39 -16.18 4.99
CA GLU A 136 -19.15 -16.60 4.34
C GLU A 136 -18.01 -15.58 4.45
N LEU A 137 -16.79 -16.07 4.19
CA LEU A 137 -15.57 -15.26 4.12
C LEU A 137 -15.40 -14.63 2.74
N ASP A 138 -14.93 -13.38 2.70
CA ASP A 138 -14.43 -12.77 1.48
C ASP A 138 -12.99 -13.25 1.18
N PHE A 139 -12.87 -14.49 0.71
CA PHE A 139 -11.57 -15.08 0.36
C PHE A 139 -10.83 -14.27 -0.71
N ASN A 140 -11.57 -13.66 -1.67
CA ASN A 140 -10.97 -12.86 -2.73
C ASN A 140 -10.24 -11.66 -2.15
N TYR A 141 -10.86 -10.95 -1.22
CA TYR A 141 -10.22 -9.82 -0.55
C TYR A 141 -9.04 -10.28 0.31
N ILE A 142 -9.23 -11.34 1.11
CA ILE A 142 -8.21 -11.89 2.01
C ILE A 142 -6.94 -12.28 1.25
N THR A 143 -7.08 -13.01 0.14
CA THR A 143 -5.93 -13.43 -0.67
C THR A 143 -5.20 -12.21 -1.25
N GLY A 144 -5.93 -11.20 -1.74
CA GLY A 144 -5.34 -9.98 -2.28
C GLY A 144 -4.55 -9.17 -1.24
N ILE A 145 -5.12 -8.95 -0.05
CA ILE A 145 -4.46 -8.18 1.01
C ILE A 145 -3.28 -8.92 1.62
N ASP A 146 -3.37 -10.24 1.82
CA ASP A 146 -2.25 -11.05 2.35
C ASP A 146 -1.09 -11.07 1.35
N SER A 147 -1.39 -11.17 0.05
CA SER A 147 -0.39 -11.05 -1.02
C SER A 147 0.32 -9.69 -1.00
N LEU A 148 -0.43 -8.58 -0.86
CA LEU A 148 0.15 -7.25 -0.73
C LEU A 148 1.05 -7.15 0.51
N ILE A 149 0.61 -7.66 1.67
CA ILE A 149 1.40 -7.68 2.90
C ILE A 149 2.72 -8.44 2.70
N ASN A 150 2.68 -9.60 2.02
CA ASN A 150 3.88 -10.39 1.74
C ASN A 150 4.85 -9.66 0.81
N VAL A 151 4.35 -9.04 -0.26
CA VAL A 151 5.19 -8.24 -1.17
C VAL A 151 5.87 -7.09 -0.41
N LEU A 152 5.13 -6.35 0.41
CA LEU A 152 5.70 -5.27 1.22
C LEU A 152 6.69 -5.77 2.28
N GLY A 153 6.42 -6.93 2.89
CA GLY A 153 7.34 -7.57 3.83
C GLY A 153 8.66 -7.97 3.18
N ASN A 154 8.61 -8.44 1.93
CA ASN A 154 9.80 -8.78 1.15
C ASN A 154 10.60 -7.52 0.77
N ILE A 155 9.94 -6.41 0.43
CA ILE A 155 10.62 -5.12 0.19
C ILE A 155 11.27 -4.59 1.48
N GLN A 156 10.60 -4.74 2.63
CA GLN A 156 11.15 -4.28 3.90
C GLN A 156 12.41 -5.06 4.31
N SER A 157 12.51 -6.33 3.90
CA SER A 157 13.59 -7.23 4.30
C SER A 157 14.74 -7.31 3.27
N SER A 158 14.58 -6.71 2.09
CA SER A 158 15.62 -6.61 1.05
C SER A 158 16.50 -5.40 1.27
#